data_AF-A0AA36BUE3-F1
#
_entry.id   AF-A0AA36BUE3-F1
#
_cell.length_a   1.000
_cell.length_b   1.000
_cell.length_c   1.000
_cell.angle_alpha   90.00
_cell.angle_beta   90.00
_cell.angle_gamma   90.00
#
_symmetry.space_group_name_H-M   'P 1'
#
loop_
_entity.id
_entity.type
_entity.pdbx_description
1 polymer ?
#
loop_
_entity_poly.entity_id
_entity_poly.type
_entity_poly.pdbx_seq_one_letter_code
_entity_poly.pdbx_strand_id
1 'polypeptide(L)'
;MNKRYVSRDGQEVWHSNPLTETEVRTSSCNIVRQECGPSCFAKTTCDSIGTCYTIFMRQNLLEVIRKWTNVEGQMVYKDIWEEFGHSELKKFSKSKHENVKQLSR
;
A
#
# COMPACT_ATOMS: atom_id res chain seq x y z
N MET A 1 -34.25 0.52 18.40
CA MET A 1 -35.07 1.38 19.27
C MET A 1 -34.32 2.69 19.48
N ASN A 2 -34.83 3.81 18.97
CA ASN A 2 -34.15 5.11 19.07
C ASN A 2 -34.57 5.80 20.37
N LYS A 3 -33.63 6.02 21.29
CA LYS A 3 -33.91 6.61 22.61
C LYS A 3 -33.64 8.12 22.54
N ARG A 4 -34.64 8.90 22.94
CA ARG A 4 -34.61 10.37 23.03
C ARG A 4 -34.40 10.76 24.48
N TYR A 5 -33.42 11.62 24.73
CA TYR A 5 -33.09 12.14 26.05
C TYR A 5 -33.26 13.66 26.00
N VAL A 6 -33.86 14.24 27.03
CA VAL A 6 -34.15 15.68 27.09
C VAL A 6 -33.49 16.23 28.34
N SER A 7 -32.83 17.38 28.20
CA SER A 7 -32.25 18.12 29.32
C SER A 7 -33.32 18.53 30.33
N ARG A 8 -32.93 18.75 31.59
CA ARG A 8 -33.85 19.08 32.69
C ARG A 8 -34.63 20.37 32.43
N ASP A 9 -34.03 21.31 31.70
CA ASP A 9 -34.63 22.60 31.35
C ASP A 9 -35.44 22.54 30.04
N GLY A 10 -35.55 21.35 29.42
CA GLY A 10 -36.35 21.10 28.22
C GLY A 10 -35.81 21.71 26.92
N GLN A 11 -34.79 22.57 26.99
CA GLN A 11 -34.27 23.30 25.83
C GLN A 11 -33.39 22.46 24.91
N GLU A 12 -32.68 21.46 25.45
CA GLU A 12 -31.77 20.62 24.66
C GLU A 12 -32.27 19.18 24.63
N VAL A 13 -32.35 18.64 23.42
CA VAL A 13 -32.80 17.27 23.16
C VAL A 13 -31.68 16.52 22.47
N TRP A 14 -31.25 15.41 23.06
CA TRP A 14 -30.21 14.55 22.54
C TRP A 14 -30.79 13.22 22.07
N HIS A 15 -30.22 12.63 21.04
CA HIS A 15 -30.68 11.38 20.45
C HIS A 15 -29.55 10.35 20.43
N SER A 16 -29.87 9.09 20.73
CA SER A 16 -28.90 7.99 20.67
C SER A 16 -28.36 7.70 19.26
N ASN A 17 -29.11 8.10 18.24
CA ASN A 17 -28.69 8.10 16.85
C ASN A 17 -28.88 9.53 16.31
N PRO A 18 -28.00 10.02 15.41
CA PRO A 18 -28.22 11.30 14.74
C PRO A 18 -29.47 11.18 13.86
N LEU A 19 -30.64 11.48 14.43
CA LEU A 19 -31.88 11.61 13.68
C LEU A 19 -31.83 12.94 12.94
N THR A 20 -31.40 12.82 11.69
CA THR A 20 -31.71 13.73 10.59
C THR A 20 -33.21 13.99 10.51
N GLU A 21 -33.70 15.10 11.08
CA GLU A 21 -35.02 15.66 10.74
C GLU A 21 -34.99 16.37 9.38
N THR A 22 -33.81 16.50 8.76
CA THR A 22 -33.64 16.92 7.39
C THR A 22 -33.03 15.75 6.64
N GLU A 23 -33.56 15.38 5.48
CA GLU A 23 -33.13 14.27 4.60
C GLU A 23 -31.69 14.40 4.05
N VAL A 24 -30.78 15.02 4.80
CA VAL A 24 -29.36 15.11 4.47
C VAL A 24 -28.70 13.87 5.03
N ARG A 25 -28.59 12.86 4.17
CA ARG A 25 -27.72 11.69 4.29
C ARG A 25 -26.52 11.98 5.19
N THR A 26 -26.48 11.40 6.39
CA THR A 26 -25.32 11.46 7.28
C THR A 26 -24.09 10.97 6.52
N SER A 27 -22.98 11.72 6.56
CA SER A 27 -21.71 11.41 5.86
C SER A 27 -21.16 9.99 6.13
N SER A 28 -21.68 9.29 7.13
CA SER A 28 -21.46 7.86 7.38
C SER A 28 -21.92 6.94 6.23
N CYS A 29 -22.82 7.39 5.35
CA CYS A 29 -23.17 6.64 4.14
C CYS A 29 -22.15 6.82 2.98
N ASN A 30 -21.21 7.75 3.10
CA ASN A 30 -20.09 7.91 2.16
C ASN A 30 -18.88 7.04 2.52
N ILE A 31 -18.97 6.27 3.61
CA ILE A 31 -18.00 5.21 3.89
C ILE A 31 -18.31 4.09 2.90
N VAL A 32 -17.68 4.15 1.73
CA VAL A 32 -17.66 3.04 0.78
C VAL A 32 -17.05 1.85 1.53
N ARG A 33 -17.90 0.91 1.93
CA ARG A 33 -17.49 -0.37 2.51
C ARG A 33 -16.89 -1.21 1.38
N GLN A 34 -15.66 -0.87 1.01
CA GLN A 34 -14.92 -1.60 0.00
C GLN A 34 -14.60 -2.98 0.56
N GLU A 35 -14.86 -4.03 -0.22
CA GLU A 35 -14.55 -5.40 0.20
C GLU A 35 -13.06 -5.53 0.48
N CYS A 36 -12.72 -6.23 1.56
CA CYS A 36 -11.34 -6.55 1.87
C CYS A 36 -10.75 -7.42 0.76
N GLY A 37 -9.61 -7.03 0.21
CA GLY A 37 -8.89 -7.82 -0.78
C GLY A 37 -8.03 -7.00 -1.74
N PRO A 38 -7.39 -7.68 -2.71
CA PRO A 38 -6.63 -6.99 -3.74
C PRO A 38 -7.55 -6.11 -4.57
N SER A 39 -7.06 -4.91 -4.91
CA SER A 39 -7.77 -4.00 -5.81
C SER A 39 -8.02 -4.65 -7.17
N CYS A 40 -9.02 -4.14 -7.92
CA CYS A 40 -9.28 -4.62 -9.27
C CYS A 40 -8.01 -4.56 -10.15
N PHE A 41 -7.20 -3.52 -9.98
CA PHE A 41 -5.90 -3.39 -10.66
C PHE A 41 -4.94 -4.53 -10.32
N ALA A 42 -4.80 -4.87 -9.04
CA ALA A 42 -3.94 -5.98 -8.63
C ALA A 42 -4.49 -7.31 -9.16
N LYS A 43 -5.81 -7.52 -9.12
CA LYS A 43 -6.45 -8.74 -9.66
C LYS A 43 -6.20 -8.94 -11.15
N THR A 44 -6.20 -7.88 -11.95
CA THR A 44 -5.99 -7.99 -13.41
C THR A 44 -4.52 -8.04 -13.83
N THR A 45 -3.60 -7.60 -12.96
CA THR A 45 -2.18 -7.46 -13.30
C THR A 45 -1.33 -8.60 -12.70
N CYS A 46 -1.77 -9.18 -11.57
CA CYS A 46 -1.04 -10.20 -10.82
C CYS A 46 -1.31 -11.63 -11.32
N ASP A 47 -0.96 -11.95 -12.56
CA ASP A 47 -1.07 -13.33 -13.06
C ASP A 47 0.12 -14.22 -12.64
N SER A 48 1.23 -13.61 -12.21
CA SER A 48 2.45 -14.33 -11.81
C SER A 48 3.10 -13.68 -10.60
N ILE A 49 3.93 -14.44 -9.87
CA ILE A 49 4.74 -13.90 -8.76
C ILE A 49 5.62 -12.73 -9.24
N GLY A 50 6.12 -12.81 -10.48
CA GLY A 50 6.89 -11.74 -11.09
C GLY A 50 6.09 -10.45 -11.27
N THR A 51 4.84 -10.55 -11.74
CA THR A 51 3.99 -9.36 -11.89
C THR A 51 3.54 -8.81 -10.53
N CYS A 52 3.24 -9.66 -9.55
CA CYS A 52 3.02 -9.24 -8.16
C CYS A 52 4.19 -8.40 -7.63
N TYR A 53 5.42 -8.86 -7.82
CA TYR A 53 6.62 -8.14 -7.41
C TYR A 53 6.71 -6.76 -8.09
N THR A 54 6.42 -6.67 -9.40
CA THR A 54 6.50 -5.40 -10.12
C THR A 54 5.48 -4.35 -9.68
N ILE A 55 4.36 -4.75 -9.05
CA ILE A 55 3.40 -3.79 -8.48
C ILE A 55 4.06 -2.98 -7.34
N PHE A 56 4.86 -3.64 -6.51
CA PHE A 56 5.56 -3.01 -5.38
C PHE A 56 6.91 -2.42 -5.80
N MET A 57 7.69 -3.16 -6.59
CA MET A 57 9.03 -2.79 -7.04
C MET A 57 8.98 -2.27 -8.47
N ARG A 58 8.38 -1.09 -8.62
CA ARG A 58 8.24 -0.41 -9.91
C ARG A 58 9.60 0.05 -10.46
N GLN A 59 9.65 0.23 -11.77
CA GLN A 59 10.85 0.62 -12.51
C GLN A 59 11.48 1.92 -11.98
N ASN A 60 10.66 2.92 -11.64
CA ASN A 60 11.13 4.19 -11.05
C ASN A 60 11.83 3.98 -9.70
N LEU A 61 11.33 3.07 -8.86
CA LEU A 61 11.97 2.75 -7.59
C LEU A 61 13.29 2.01 -7.82
N LEU A 62 13.31 1.07 -8.77
CA LEU A 62 14.53 0.35 -9.16
C LEU A 62 15.61 1.28 -9.70
N GLU A 63 15.24 2.32 -10.45
CA GLU A 63 16.16 3.35 -10.94
C GLU A 63 16.77 4.17 -9.80
N VAL A 64 15.96 4.55 -8.81
CA VAL A 64 16.46 5.25 -7.62
C VAL A 64 17.44 4.37 -6.86
N ILE A 65 17.09 3.10 -6.61
CA ILE A 65 17.98 2.13 -5.95
C ILE A 65 19.29 2.01 -6.73
N ARG A 66 19.22 1.77 -8.05
CA ARG A 66 20.40 1.66 -8.91
C ARG A 66 21.30 2.88 -8.81
N LYS A 67 20.73 4.08 -8.90
CA LYS A 67 21.48 5.34 -8.84
C LYS A 67 22.26 5.45 -7.54
N TRP A 68 21.60 5.24 -6.41
CA TRP A 68 22.24 5.38 -5.11
C TRP A 68 23.23 4.24 -4.82
N THR A 69 22.95 3.02 -5.27
CA THR A 69 23.90 1.90 -5.21
C THR A 69 25.18 2.22 -5.97
N ASN A 70 25.10 2.84 -7.15
CA ASN A 70 26.28 3.21 -7.92
C ASN A 70 27.05 4.37 -7.29
N VAL A 71 26.36 5.36 -6.72
CA VAL A 71 27.02 6.45 -5.99
C VAL A 71 27.80 5.89 -4.80
N GLU A 72 27.17 5.04 -3.99
CA GLU A 72 27.80 4.43 -2.82
C GLU A 72 28.94 3.49 -3.23
N GLY A 73 28.69 2.64 -4.24
CA GLY A 73 29.69 1.70 -4.76
C GLY A 73 30.93 2.40 -5.29
N GLN A 74 30.75 3.50 -6.03
CA GLN A 74 31.86 4.32 -6.50
C GLN A 74 32.63 4.96 -5.34
N MET A 75 31.94 5.41 -4.28
CA MET A 75 32.61 5.99 -3.11
C MET A 75 33.44 4.96 -2.34
N VAL A 76 32.90 3.76 -2.12
CA VAL A 76 33.52 2.73 -1.28
C VAL A 76 34.62 1.98 -2.04
N TYR A 77 34.36 1.59 -3.28
CA TYR A 77 35.22 0.69 -4.06
C TYR A 77 36.03 1.41 -5.15
N LYS A 78 35.75 2.69 -5.42
CA LYS A 78 36.50 3.55 -6.36
C LYS A 78 36.72 2.86 -7.70
N ASP A 79 37.98 2.63 -8.08
CA ASP A 79 38.38 2.10 -9.38
C ASP A 79 38.06 0.60 -9.56
N ILE A 80 37.65 -0.08 -8.49
CA ILE A 80 37.26 -1.50 -8.51
C ILE A 80 35.75 -1.64 -8.75
N TRP A 81 34.99 -0.54 -8.65
CA TRP A 81 33.54 -0.57 -8.84
C TRP A 81 33.16 -0.67 -10.32
N GLU A 82 32.43 -1.72 -10.67
CA GLU A 82 31.74 -1.80 -11.96
C GLU A 82 30.31 -1.26 -11.82
N GLU A 83 29.92 -0.42 -12.79
CA GLU A 83 28.64 0.28 -12.72
C GLU A 83 27.46 -0.72 -12.80
N PHE A 84 26.64 -0.75 -11.76
CA PHE A 84 25.57 -1.71 -11.60
C PHE A 84 24.46 -1.50 -12.64
N GLY A 85 24.20 -2.52 -13.44
CA GLY A 85 23.27 -2.48 -14.57
C GLY A 85 21.81 -2.79 -14.20
N HIS A 86 20.88 -2.44 -15.11
CA HIS A 86 19.46 -2.80 -14.96
C HIS A 86 19.21 -4.32 -14.99
N SER A 87 19.98 -5.05 -15.80
CA SER A 87 19.90 -6.51 -15.91
C SER A 87 20.41 -7.18 -14.63
N GLU A 88 21.43 -6.62 -14.00
CA GLU A 88 22.02 -7.12 -12.76
C GLU A 88 21.11 -6.87 -11.56
N LEU A 89 20.51 -5.68 -11.45
CA LEU A 89 19.51 -5.39 -10.42
C LEU A 89 18.33 -6.38 -10.50
N LYS A 90 17.86 -6.69 -11.70
CA LYS A 90 16.81 -7.69 -11.93
C LYS A 90 17.25 -9.13 -11.61
N LYS A 91 18.53 -9.47 -11.83
CA LYS A 91 19.09 -10.76 -11.44
C LYS A 91 19.23 -10.88 -9.92
N PHE A 92 19.71 -9.82 -9.26
CA PHE A 92 19.86 -9.76 -7.81
C PHE A 92 18.52 -9.96 -7.09
N SER A 93 17.47 -9.28 -7.56
CA SER A 93 16.12 -9.45 -6.99
C SER A 93 15.58 -10.86 -7.17
N LYS A 94 15.89 -11.53 -8.29
CA LYS A 94 15.50 -12.93 -8.54
C LYS A 94 16.30 -13.93 -7.70
N SER A 95 17.62 -13.74 -7.57
CA SER A 95 18.51 -14.64 -6.80
C SER A 95 18.15 -14.71 -5.31
N LYS A 96 17.73 -13.59 -4.72
CA LYS A 96 17.26 -13.57 -3.32
C LYS A 96 15.96 -14.35 -3.12
N HIS A 97 15.08 -14.39 -4.13
CA HIS A 97 13.83 -15.16 -4.06
C HIS A 97 14.06 -16.68 -3.96
N GLU A 98 15.16 -17.18 -4.52
CA GLU A 98 15.51 -18.61 -4.49
C GLU A 98 16.05 -19.03 -3.12
N ASN A 99 16.81 -18.15 -2.44
CA ASN A 99 17.29 -18.37 -1.08
C ASN A 99 16.15 -18.34 -0.04
N VAL A 100 15.12 -17.50 -0.23
CA VAL A 100 13.95 -17.46 0.67
C VAL A 100 13.14 -18.77 0.60
N LYS A 101 13.05 -19.40 -0.59
CA LYS A 101 12.38 -20.71 -0.74
C LYS A 101 13.10 -21.86 -0.03
N GLN A 102 14.41 -21.75 0.21
CA GLN A 102 15.17 -22.76 0.96
C GLN A 102 15.00 -22.64 2.47
N LEU A 103 14.66 -21.45 2.98
CA LEU A 103 14.42 -21.18 4.39
C LEU A 103 12.97 -21.49 4.84
N SER A 104 12.07 -21.79 3.90
CA SER A 104 10.66 -22.13 4.17
C SER A 104 10.36 -23.62 4.02
N ARG A 105 11.37 -24.50 4.06
CA ARG A 105 11.24 -25.96 4.12
C ARG A 105 11.74 -26.46 5.46
#